data_AF-A0A5F5XJE2-F1
#
_entry.id   AF-A0A5F5XJE2-F1
#
_cell.length_a   1.000
_cell.length_b   1.000
_cell.length_c   1.000
_cell.angle_alpha   90.00
_cell.angle_beta   90.00
_cell.angle_gamma   90.00
#
_symmetry.space_group_name_H-M   'P 1'
#
loop_
_entity.id
_entity.type
_entity.pdbx_description
1 polymer ?
#
loop_
_entity_poly.entity_id
_entity_poly.type
_entity_poly.pdbx_seq_one_letter_code
_entity_poly.pdbx_strand_id
1 'polypeptide(L)'
;MQLFVRAQELHTLKVTGQETVAQIKAHVASLEGSDHSGSSRMLGWKVRGSLAHAWKVRGQTPKVAKQEKKKKKTGRAKWWMQYNWPTGVLSMLCPPLERRGPNADS
;
A
#
# COMPACT_ATOMS: atom_id res chain seq x y z
N MET A 1 -17.12 40.57 -1.16
CA MET A 1 -17.05 39.49 -2.17
C MET A 1 -18.38 38.75 -2.24
N GLN A 2 -18.71 38.15 -3.37
CA GLN A 2 -19.91 37.33 -3.52
C GLN A 2 -19.50 35.87 -3.66
N LEU A 3 -20.19 35.00 -2.92
CA LEU A 3 -19.89 33.57 -2.85
C LEU A 3 -21.14 32.79 -3.26
N PHE A 4 -21.02 31.98 -4.30
CA PHE A 4 -22.07 31.08 -4.75
C PHE A 4 -21.86 29.71 -4.11
N VAL A 5 -22.78 29.31 -3.24
CA VAL A 5 -22.69 28.06 -2.50
C VAL A 5 -23.82 27.16 -2.96
N ARG A 6 -23.46 26.01 -3.53
CA ARG A 6 -24.43 25.01 -4.00
C ARG A 6 -24.66 23.98 -2.90
N ALA A 7 -25.87 23.93 -2.37
CA ALA A 7 -26.33 22.93 -1.42
C ALA A 7 -27.62 22.27 -1.95
N GLN A 8 -28.74 22.28 -1.23
CA GLN A 8 -30.03 21.82 -1.76
C GLN A 8 -30.53 22.77 -2.85
N GLU A 9 -30.35 24.08 -2.63
CA GLU A 9 -30.53 25.11 -3.64
C GLU A 9 -29.21 25.88 -3.87
N LEU A 10 -29.15 26.67 -4.93
CA LEU A 10 -28.01 27.54 -5.19
C LEU A 10 -28.21 28.84 -4.40
N HIS A 11 -27.39 29.03 -3.35
CA HIS A 11 -27.42 30.23 -2.54
C HIS A 11 -26.34 31.22 -2.95
N THR A 12 -26.69 32.50 -2.91
CA THR A 12 -25.78 33.60 -3.21
C THR A 12 -25.57 34.44 -1.95
N LEU A 13 -24.37 34.37 -1.38
CA LEU A 13 -24.01 35.06 -0.14
C LEU A 13 -23.06 36.22 -0.42
N LYS A 14 -23.35 37.39 0.17
CA LYS A 14 -22.41 38.52 0.20
C LYS A 14 -21.55 38.40 1.45
N VAL A 15 -20.25 38.22 1.23
CA VAL A 15 -19.24 37.96 2.26
C VAL A 15 -18.25 39.13 2.33
N THR A 16 -17.93 39.60 3.52
CA THR A 16 -16.99 40.71 3.75
C THR A 16 -15.52 40.29 3.75
N GLY A 17 -15.25 38.99 3.83
CA GLY A 17 -13.91 38.39 3.85
C GLY A 17 -13.33 38.19 5.25
N GLN A 18 -14.03 38.65 6.29
CA GLN A 18 -13.67 38.41 7.71
C GLN A 18 -14.42 37.21 8.30
N GLU A 19 -15.38 36.65 7.55
CA GLU A 19 -16.21 35.53 7.99
C GLU A 19 -15.44 34.20 7.91
N THR A 20 -15.53 33.40 8.96
CA THR A 20 -14.98 32.05 9.00
C THR A 20 -15.88 31.07 8.23
N VAL A 21 -15.30 29.99 7.71
CA VAL A 21 -16.04 28.95 7.00
C VAL A 21 -17.17 28.35 7.85
N ALA A 22 -16.99 28.28 9.17
CA ALA A 22 -18.02 27.82 10.10
C ALA A 22 -19.24 28.76 10.16
N GLN A 23 -19.02 30.07 10.15
CA GLN A 23 -20.10 31.08 10.13
C GLN A 23 -20.87 31.04 8.81
N ILE A 24 -20.17 30.90 7.69
CA ILE A 24 -20.81 30.76 6.37
C ILE A 24 -21.65 29.48 6.31
N LYS A 25 -21.14 28.37 6.85
CA LYS A 25 -21.86 27.08 6.90
C LYS A 25 -23.11 27.15 7.78
N ALA A 26 -23.03 27.82 8.94
CA ALA A 26 -24.18 28.02 9.81
C ALA A 26 -25.26 28.88 9.13
N HIS A 27 -24.87 29.94 8.43
CA HIS A 27 -25.79 30.80 7.69
C HIS A 27 -26.52 30.05 6.56
N VAL A 28 -25.80 29.22 5.79
CA VAL A 28 -26.44 28.35 4.77
C VAL A 28 -27.38 27.33 5.42
N ALA A 29 -26.97 26.69 6.52
CA ALA A 29 -27.81 25.72 7.22
C ALA A 29 -29.12 26.32 7.78
N SER A 30 -29.07 27.56 8.29
CA SER A 30 -30.26 28.30 8.73
C SER A 30 -31.18 28.67 7.57
N LEU A 31 -30.63 29.02 6.41
CA LEU A 31 -31.41 29.34 5.21
C LEU A 31 -32.10 28.10 4.62
N GLU A 32 -31.45 26.94 4.71
CA GLU A 32 -32.01 25.66 4.25
C GLU A 32 -32.87 24.96 5.30
N GLY A 33 -33.16 25.61 6.44
CA GLY A 33 -34.04 25.07 7.48
C GLY A 33 -33.56 23.73 8.05
N SER A 34 -32.26 23.47 8.03
CA SER A 34 -31.70 22.23 8.58
C SER A 34 -31.38 22.44 10.05
N ASP A 35 -32.42 22.38 10.88
CA ASP A 35 -32.29 22.32 12.34
C ASP A 35 -31.41 21.12 12.72
N HIS A 36 -30.12 21.37 13.01
CA HIS A 36 -29.24 20.38 13.62
C HIS A 36 -29.51 20.28 15.13
N SER A 37 -30.78 20.14 15.52
CA SER A 37 -31.13 19.72 16.88
C SER A 37 -31.23 18.20 16.92
N GLY A 38 -30.07 17.57 17.04
CA GLY A 38 -29.98 16.18 17.46
C GLY A 38 -29.35 15.24 16.43
N SER A 39 -28.22 14.67 16.83
CA SER A 39 -27.77 13.37 16.39
C SER A 39 -27.54 13.23 14.87
N SER A 40 -26.48 13.87 14.36
CA SER A 40 -25.76 13.28 13.22
C SER A 40 -25.04 12.01 13.70
N ARG A 41 -25.82 10.93 13.91
CA ARG A 41 -25.29 9.61 13.65
C ARG A 41 -24.88 9.67 12.18
N MET A 42 -23.60 9.54 11.87
CA MET A 42 -23.13 9.30 10.50
C MET A 42 -23.69 7.93 10.04
N LEU A 43 -24.98 7.87 9.74
CA LEU A 43 -25.62 6.76 9.06
C LEU A 43 -25.21 6.87 7.59
N GLY A 44 -24.23 6.07 7.20
CA GLY A 44 -24.19 5.63 5.80
C GLY A 44 -22.98 5.99 4.95
N TRP A 45 -21.81 6.35 5.50
CA TRP A 45 -20.58 6.19 4.71
C TRP A 45 -20.00 4.79 4.90
N LYS A 46 -20.57 3.84 4.16
CA LYS A 46 -19.87 2.60 3.85
C LYS A 46 -18.67 2.98 2.99
N VAL A 47 -17.48 3.01 3.59
CA VAL A 47 -16.22 3.22 2.89
C VAL A 47 -16.14 2.22 1.75
N ARG A 48 -16.31 2.66 0.50
CA ARG A 48 -16.18 1.81 -0.68
C ARG A 48 -14.71 1.65 -1.03
N GLY A 49 -13.94 1.03 -0.14
CA GLY A 49 -12.74 0.31 -0.52
C GLY A 49 -13.18 -1.05 -1.04
N SER A 50 -13.23 -1.26 -2.35
CA SER A 50 -13.64 -2.55 -2.89
C SER A 50 -12.55 -3.59 -2.61
N LEU A 51 -12.77 -4.43 -1.59
CA LEU A 51 -12.01 -5.66 -1.33
C LEU A 51 -12.14 -6.71 -2.45
N ALA A 52 -12.82 -6.39 -3.55
CA ALA A 52 -13.09 -7.27 -4.70
C ALA A 52 -11.83 -7.85 -5.35
N HIS A 53 -10.66 -7.23 -5.14
CA HIS A 53 -9.37 -7.72 -5.66
C HIS A 53 -8.41 -8.22 -4.58
N ALA A 54 -8.85 -8.27 -3.32
CA ALA A 54 -8.06 -8.89 -2.27
C ALA A 54 -7.78 -10.35 -2.64
N TRP A 55 -6.52 -10.77 -2.51
CA TRP A 55 -6.08 -12.15 -2.76
C TRP A 55 -6.17 -12.68 -4.19
N LYS A 56 -6.65 -11.90 -5.17
CA LYS A 56 -6.83 -12.36 -6.56
C LYS A 56 -5.58 -13.03 -7.14
N VAL A 57 -4.41 -12.41 -6.97
CA VAL A 57 -3.13 -12.92 -7.46
C VAL A 57 -2.69 -14.20 -6.75
N ARG A 58 -2.96 -14.32 -5.44
CA ARG A 58 -2.59 -15.50 -4.65
C ARG A 58 -3.50 -16.70 -4.95
N GLY A 59 -4.73 -16.48 -5.39
CA GLY A 59 -5.64 -17.55 -5.85
C GLY A 59 -5.43 -17.97 -7.30
N GLN A 60 -4.97 -17.05 -8.16
CA GLN A 60 -4.73 -17.34 -9.58
C GLN A 60 -3.42 -18.09 -9.83
N THR A 61 -2.40 -17.89 -8.99
CA THR A 61 -1.11 -18.54 -9.17
C THR A 61 -1.18 -20.03 -8.81
N PRO A 62 -0.65 -20.93 -9.66
CA PRO A 62 -0.67 -22.36 -9.37
C PRO A 62 0.14 -22.63 -8.10
N LYS A 63 -0.40 -23.48 -7.22
CA LYS A 63 0.27 -23.83 -5.97
C LYS A 63 1.39 -24.84 -6.24
N VAL A 64 2.60 -24.33 -6.47
CA VAL A 64 3.79 -25.19 -6.62
C VAL A 64 4.15 -25.79 -5.27
N ALA A 65 4.13 -27.13 -5.19
CA ALA A 65 4.60 -27.85 -4.02
C ALA A 65 6.10 -27.64 -3.82
N LYS A 66 6.55 -27.58 -2.57
CA LYS A 66 7.98 -27.51 -2.28
C LYS A 66 8.61 -28.85 -2.66
N GLN A 67 9.57 -28.82 -3.58
CA GLN A 67 10.40 -29.98 -3.88
C GLN A 67 11.21 -30.37 -2.64
N GLU A 68 11.37 -31.67 -2.43
CA GLU A 68 12.26 -32.18 -1.40
C GLU A 68 13.70 -31.85 -1.77
N LYS A 69 14.34 -31.00 -0.95
CA LYS A 69 15.75 -30.65 -1.09
C LYS A 69 16.51 -31.29 0.06
N LYS A 70 17.68 -31.85 -0.26
CA LYS A 70 18.60 -32.39 0.76
C LYS A 70 18.81 -31.35 1.86
N LYS A 71 18.73 -31.80 3.11
CA LYS A 71 18.93 -30.93 4.28
C LYS A 71 20.30 -30.27 4.17
N LYS A 72 20.32 -28.93 4.15
CA LYS A 72 21.57 -28.17 4.15
C LYS A 72 22.31 -28.44 5.45
N LYS A 73 23.63 -28.66 5.39
CA LYS A 73 24.44 -28.74 6.61
C LYS A 73 24.37 -27.39 7.35
N THR A 74 24.45 -27.44 8.67
CA THR A 74 24.39 -26.27 9.57
C THR A 74 25.66 -26.17 10.42
N GLY A 75 25.90 -25.03 11.06
CA GLY A 75 27.04 -24.82 11.96
C GLY A 75 28.40 -24.90 11.26
N ARG A 76 29.40 -25.45 11.95
CA ARG A 76 30.81 -25.51 11.49
C ARG A 76 30.98 -26.21 10.14
N ALA A 77 30.21 -27.27 9.89
CA ALA A 77 30.24 -27.97 8.61
C ALA A 77 29.77 -27.09 7.43
N LYS A 78 28.81 -26.19 7.67
CA LYS A 78 28.36 -25.22 6.66
C LYS A 78 29.43 -24.17 6.39
N TRP A 79 30.06 -23.63 7.44
CA TRP A 79 31.14 -22.65 7.33
C TRP A 79 32.34 -23.21 6.56
N TRP A 80 32.75 -24.44 6.84
CA TRP A 80 33.85 -25.10 6.12
C TRP A 80 33.54 -25.22 4.62
N MET A 81 32.32 -25.63 4.26
CA MET A 81 31.91 -25.65 2.85
C MET A 81 31.84 -24.25 2.25
N GLN A 82 31.34 -23.23 2.95
CA GLN A 82 31.29 -21.87 2.40
C GLN A 82 32.66 -21.23 2.19
N TYR A 83 33.64 -21.59 3.03
CA TYR A 83 34.99 -21.05 2.92
C TYR A 83 35.80 -21.80 1.86
N ASN A 84 35.70 -23.13 1.84
CA ASN A 84 36.44 -23.98 0.91
C ASN A 84 35.75 -24.15 -0.46
N TRP A 85 34.44 -23.95 -0.61
CA TRP A 85 33.76 -24.12 -1.91
C TRP A 85 34.11 -23.03 -2.94
N PRO A 86 34.21 -21.74 -2.57
CA PRO A 86 34.65 -20.69 -3.49
C PRO A 86 36.15 -20.76 -3.81
N THR A 87 36.95 -21.38 -2.94
CA THR A 87 38.44 -21.40 -3.02
C THR A 87 39.01 -22.81 -3.18
N GLY A 88 38.17 -23.81 -3.38
CA GLY A 88 38.51 -25.22 -3.26
C GLY A 88 39.28 -25.78 -4.45
N VAL A 89 40.60 -25.59 -4.43
CA VAL A 89 41.65 -26.47 -4.98
C VAL A 89 41.67 -26.71 -6.51
N LEU A 90 40.59 -26.43 -7.26
CA LEU A 90 40.58 -26.47 -8.73
C LEU A 90 40.96 -25.12 -9.37
N SER A 91 41.15 -24.08 -8.55
CA SER A 91 41.54 -22.74 -9.03
C SER A 91 42.96 -22.67 -9.61
N MET A 92 43.81 -23.69 -9.40
CA MET A 92 45.16 -23.71 -9.94
C MET A 92 45.22 -24.32 -11.36
N LEU A 93 44.17 -25.01 -11.80
CA LEU A 93 44.13 -25.71 -13.11
C LEU A 93 43.28 -25.01 -14.17
N CYS A 94 42.52 -23.95 -13.83
CA CYS A 94 41.69 -23.22 -14.79
C CYS A 94 41.98 -21.70 -14.72
N PRO A 95 42.30 -21.02 -15.85
CA PRO A 95 42.37 -19.56 -15.90
C PRO A 95 41.02 -18.93 -15.52
N PRO A 96 41.00 -17.65 -15.10
CA PRO A 96 39.77 -17.00 -14.64
C PRO A 96 38.79 -16.86 -15.80
N LEU A 97 37.94 -17.87 -15.97
CA LEU A 97 36.68 -17.72 -16.65
C LEU A 97 35.89 -16.62 -15.92
N GLU A 98 35.21 -15.76 -16.67
CA GLU A 98 34.45 -14.61 -16.18
C GLU A 98 33.81 -14.89 -14.81
N ARG A 99 34.03 -13.97 -13.85
CA ARG A 99 33.51 -14.14 -12.49
C ARG A 99 31.98 -14.09 -12.52
N ARG A 100 31.35 -15.25 -12.67
CA ARG A 100 29.90 -15.40 -12.52
C ARG A 100 29.52 -15.38 -11.05
N GLY A 101 28.37 -14.78 -10.76
CA GLY A 101 27.81 -14.73 -9.42
C GLY A 101 27.39 -16.13 -8.92
N PRO A 102 27.29 -16.33 -7.59
CA PRO A 102 26.95 -17.63 -6.98
C PRO A 102 25.54 -18.16 -7.31
N ASN A 103 24.70 -17.34 -7.94
CA ASN A 103 23.35 -17.69 -8.38
C ASN A 103 23.08 -17.12 -9.78
N ALA A 104 24.08 -17.20 -10.67
CA ALA A 104 23.91 -16.87 -12.08
C ALA A 104 23.20 -18.02 -12.80
N ASP A 105 22.18 -17.69 -13.59
CA ASP A 105 21.61 -18.62 -14.56
C ASP A 105 22.59 -18.78 -15.75
N SER A 106 22.51 -19.91 -16.46
CA SER A 106 23.48 -20.26 -17.53
C SER A 106 23.40 -19.34 -18.74
#